data_AF-A0A1N6RND0-F1
#
_entry.id   AF-A0A1N6RND0-F1
#
_cell.length_a   1.000
_cell.length_b   1.000
_cell.length_c   1.000
_cell.angle_alpha   90.00
_cell.angle_beta   90.00
_cell.angle_gamma   90.00
#
_symmetry.space_group_name_H-M   'P 1'
#
loop_
_entity.id
_entity.type
_entity.pdbx_description
1 polymer ?
#
loop_
_entity_poly.entity_id
_entity_poly.type
_entity_poly.pdbx_seq_one_letter_code
_entity_poly.pdbx_strand_id
1 'polypeptide(L)'
;MAAAAVVLSTAVLVGCGSGGAGPADGTEGPEAASSAAPSPATDAPAQDGAPDDAATCVAFSDVMTIVENADLGLADGRMAEQERDGWYRLATRVLGRLPSGGDSAVQTAVGDLQAAAPAVAVGTFAESTGVGSPEWSQAQADLGDACEALGTPLTIAPFTGG
;
A
#
# COMPACT_ATOMS: atom_id res chain seq x y z
N MET A 1 21.84 -42.65 -8.86
CA MET A 1 21.91 -42.45 -10.33
C MET A 1 21.04 -41.25 -10.65
N ALA A 2 21.66 -40.18 -11.13
CA ALA A 2 20.99 -38.92 -11.45
C ALA A 2 20.39 -38.96 -12.86
N ALA A 3 19.29 -38.26 -13.08
CA ALA A 3 18.87 -37.81 -14.39
C ALA A 3 18.23 -36.43 -14.24
N ALA A 4 19.02 -35.40 -14.53
CA ALA A 4 18.59 -34.03 -14.73
C ALA A 4 18.13 -33.87 -16.19
N ALA A 5 16.99 -33.21 -16.41
CA ALA A 5 16.56 -32.77 -17.73
C ALA A 5 16.39 -31.25 -17.70
N VAL A 6 17.35 -30.55 -18.30
CA VAL A 6 17.32 -29.11 -18.57
C VAL A 6 16.69 -28.93 -19.95
N VAL A 7 15.65 -28.10 -20.05
CA VAL A 7 15.14 -27.65 -21.36
C VAL A 7 15.29 -26.12 -21.42
N LEU A 8 16.21 -25.68 -22.27
CA LEU A 8 16.36 -24.30 -22.72
C LEU A 8 15.23 -23.97 -23.71
N SER A 9 14.59 -22.81 -23.55
CA SER A 9 13.82 -22.18 -24.62
C SER A 9 14.19 -20.70 -24.74
N THR A 10 14.61 -20.34 -25.95
CA THR A 10 15.16 -19.07 -26.43
C THR A 10 14.15 -17.95 -26.55
N ALA A 11 14.62 -16.72 -26.31
CA ALA A 11 13.91 -15.45 -26.52
C ALA A 11 13.82 -15.03 -28.00
N VAL A 12 12.77 -14.28 -28.37
CA VAL A 12 12.72 -13.47 -29.62
C VAL A 12 11.97 -12.13 -29.39
N LEU A 13 12.77 -11.06 -29.39
CA LEU A 13 12.66 -9.73 -30.03
C LEU A 13 11.36 -8.87 -30.04
N VAL A 14 11.56 -7.65 -29.51
CA VAL A 14 11.37 -6.31 -30.14
C VAL A 14 9.96 -5.85 -30.52
N GLY A 15 9.53 -4.76 -29.85
CA GLY A 15 8.53 -3.81 -30.33
C GLY A 15 8.71 -2.44 -29.68
N CYS A 16 9.65 -1.64 -30.19
CA CYS A 16 9.83 -0.23 -29.81
C CYS A 16 8.98 0.63 -30.77
N GLY A 17 7.92 1.26 -30.27
CA GLY A 17 7.09 2.18 -31.04
C GLY A 17 7.30 3.62 -30.59
N SER A 18 8.22 4.33 -31.24
CA SER A 18 8.37 5.79 -31.15
C SER A 18 7.94 6.39 -32.49
N GLY A 19 6.85 7.16 -32.48
CA GLY A 19 6.37 7.91 -33.65
C GLY A 19 5.22 8.83 -33.22
N GLY A 20 5.24 10.14 -33.44
CA GLY A 20 6.20 10.93 -34.20
C GLY A 20 6.13 12.41 -33.82
N ALA A 21 7.21 13.11 -34.12
CA ALA A 21 7.27 14.56 -34.20
C ALA A 21 6.72 15.01 -35.56
N GLY A 22 5.90 16.05 -35.54
CA GLY A 22 5.48 16.82 -36.71
C GLY A 22 5.62 18.33 -36.41
N PRO A 23 5.83 19.18 -37.42
CA PRO A 23 6.66 20.38 -37.30
C PRO A 23 5.90 21.70 -37.10
N ALA A 24 6.73 22.72 -36.82
CA ALA A 24 6.45 24.13 -36.56
C ALA A 24 5.70 24.90 -37.66
N ASP A 25 4.96 25.94 -37.26
CA ASP A 25 5.16 27.34 -37.72
C ASP A 25 4.27 28.24 -36.84
N GLY A 26 4.81 29.29 -36.21
CA GLY A 26 4.76 30.67 -36.73
C GLY A 26 3.45 31.33 -36.26
N THR A 27 3.40 32.41 -35.49
CA THR A 27 3.91 33.74 -35.81
C THR A 27 3.29 34.74 -34.81
N GLU A 28 3.98 35.85 -34.54
CA GLU A 28 3.49 37.14 -34.00
C GLU A 28 3.15 37.28 -32.51
N GLY A 29 3.94 38.12 -31.83
CA GLY A 29 3.52 38.81 -30.61
C GLY A 29 2.62 40.01 -30.90
N PRO A 30 1.96 40.54 -29.86
CA PRO A 30 2.16 41.94 -29.53
C PRO A 30 2.39 42.20 -28.05
N GLU A 31 3.07 43.32 -27.81
CA GLU A 31 3.36 43.94 -26.52
C GLU A 31 2.12 44.34 -25.71
N ALA A 32 2.32 44.36 -24.38
CA ALA A 32 1.67 45.17 -23.35
C ALA A 32 0.21 44.87 -22.93
N ALA A 33 0.07 44.29 -21.72
CA ALA A 33 -0.79 44.86 -20.68
C ALA A 33 -0.35 44.34 -19.30
N SER A 34 0.15 45.26 -18.47
CA SER A 34 0.29 45.06 -17.03
C SER A 34 -1.10 44.80 -16.43
N SER A 35 -1.36 43.56 -16.01
CA SER A 35 -2.47 43.22 -15.13
C SER A 35 -1.89 42.47 -13.95
N ALA A 36 -1.90 43.10 -12.78
CA ALA A 36 -1.43 42.49 -11.54
C ALA A 36 -2.19 41.18 -11.31
N ALA A 37 -1.47 40.06 -11.30
CA ALA A 37 -2.03 38.79 -10.86
C ALA A 37 -2.34 38.92 -9.36
N PRO A 38 -3.56 38.59 -8.91
CA PRO A 38 -3.80 38.46 -7.47
C PRO A 38 -2.89 37.34 -6.96
N SER A 39 -2.03 37.67 -5.98
CA SER A 39 -1.30 36.67 -5.22
C SER A 39 -2.30 35.63 -4.70
N PRO A 40 -2.07 34.32 -4.87
CA PRO A 40 -2.86 33.35 -4.13
C PRO A 40 -2.51 33.53 -2.65
N ALA A 41 -3.39 34.19 -1.92
CA ALA A 41 -3.47 34.03 -0.48
C ALA A 41 -3.92 32.59 -0.25
N THR A 42 -2.97 31.68 -0.08
CA THR A 42 -3.23 30.37 0.49
C THR A 42 -2.69 30.38 1.91
N ASP A 43 -3.32 31.19 2.77
CA ASP A 43 -3.48 30.81 4.17
C ASP A 43 -4.64 29.79 4.20
N ALA A 44 -4.34 28.58 3.73
CA ALA A 44 -5.10 27.43 4.19
C ALA A 44 -4.60 27.14 5.60
N PRO A 45 -5.47 27.10 6.63
CA PRO A 45 -5.02 26.66 7.94
C PRO A 45 -4.47 25.25 7.78
N ALA A 46 -3.26 25.02 8.28
CA ALA A 46 -2.69 23.68 8.41
C ALA A 46 -3.72 22.82 9.16
N GLN A 47 -4.32 21.86 8.45
CA GLN A 47 -5.15 20.82 9.04
C GLN A 47 -4.20 19.80 9.66
N ASP A 48 -3.55 20.18 10.74
CA ASP A 48 -2.63 19.33 11.48
C ASP A 48 -3.46 18.29 12.25
N GLY A 49 -3.52 17.05 11.74
CA GLY A 49 -3.93 15.85 12.49
C GLY A 49 -4.98 14.95 11.84
N ALA A 50 -6.07 15.49 11.29
CA ALA A 50 -7.21 14.69 10.82
C ALA A 50 -7.11 14.07 9.40
N PRO A 51 -6.50 14.71 8.37
CA PRO A 51 -6.48 14.14 7.02
C PRO A 51 -5.53 12.93 6.86
N ASP A 52 -4.62 12.71 7.81
CA ASP A 52 -3.66 11.58 7.79
C ASP A 52 -4.26 10.30 8.40
N ASP A 53 -5.09 10.42 9.44
CA ASP A 53 -5.68 9.27 10.13
C ASP A 53 -6.73 8.53 9.27
N ALA A 54 -7.63 9.26 8.59
CA ALA A 54 -8.61 8.63 7.71
C ALA A 54 -7.94 7.93 6.51
N ALA A 55 -6.88 8.53 5.95
CA ALA A 55 -6.08 7.88 4.92
C ALA A 55 -5.37 6.63 5.45
N THR A 56 -4.90 6.67 6.70
CA THR A 56 -4.30 5.52 7.39
C THR A 56 -5.30 4.38 7.60
N CYS A 57 -6.55 4.69 7.96
CA CYS A 57 -7.64 3.70 8.05
C CYS A 57 -7.90 2.99 6.71
N VAL A 58 -7.93 3.75 5.62
CA VAL A 58 -8.06 3.18 4.26
C VAL A 58 -6.84 2.32 3.92
N ALA A 59 -5.63 2.80 4.18
CA ALA A 59 -4.41 2.06 3.89
C ALA A 59 -4.28 0.78 4.73
N PHE A 60 -4.77 0.77 5.98
CA PHE A 60 -4.83 -0.45 6.78
C PHE A 60 -5.90 -1.44 6.27
N SER A 61 -6.99 -0.95 5.67
CA SER A 61 -7.96 -1.81 4.97
C SER A 61 -7.31 -2.63 3.85
N ASP A 62 -6.30 -2.08 3.16
CA ASP A 62 -5.49 -2.81 2.18
C ASP A 62 -4.63 -3.90 2.86
N VAL A 63 -4.06 -3.63 4.03
CA VAL A 63 -3.31 -4.63 4.82
C VAL A 63 -4.21 -5.81 5.18
N MET A 64 -5.40 -5.54 5.71
CA MET A 64 -6.38 -6.59 6.03
C MET A 64 -6.80 -7.37 4.78
N THR A 65 -7.01 -6.67 3.66
CA THR A 65 -7.36 -7.30 2.39
C THR A 65 -6.26 -8.26 1.92
N ILE A 66 -4.98 -7.91 2.06
CA ILE A 66 -3.86 -8.80 1.73
C ILE A 66 -3.88 -10.04 2.63
N VAL A 67 -4.03 -9.86 3.94
CA VAL A 67 -4.04 -10.97 4.91
C VAL A 67 -5.22 -11.91 4.64
N GLU A 68 -6.42 -11.36 4.53
CA GLU A 68 -7.65 -12.13 4.28
C GLU A 68 -7.55 -12.95 2.99
N ASN A 69 -7.09 -12.35 1.89
CA ASN A 69 -6.99 -13.08 0.63
C ASN A 69 -5.90 -14.16 0.64
N ALA A 70 -4.83 -13.97 1.41
CA ALA A 70 -3.82 -15.01 1.63
C ALA A 70 -4.43 -16.19 2.40
N ASP A 71 -5.23 -15.91 3.42
CA ASP A 71 -5.87 -16.92 4.27
C ASP A 71 -6.97 -17.67 3.53
N LEU A 72 -7.83 -16.97 2.80
CA LEU A 72 -8.82 -17.56 1.89
C LEU A 72 -8.14 -18.38 0.79
N GLY A 73 -7.04 -17.87 0.22
CA GLY A 73 -6.26 -18.58 -0.80
C GLY A 73 -5.74 -19.93 -0.30
N LEU A 74 -5.20 -19.97 0.91
CA LEU A 74 -4.72 -21.20 1.53
C LEU A 74 -5.90 -22.13 1.89
N ALA A 75 -6.95 -21.59 2.52
CA ALA A 75 -8.12 -22.36 2.94
C ALA A 75 -8.85 -23.03 1.76
N ASP A 76 -8.91 -22.35 0.61
CA ASP A 76 -9.50 -22.88 -0.62
C ASP A 76 -8.58 -23.84 -1.38
N GLY A 77 -7.34 -24.05 -0.93
CA GLY A 77 -6.34 -24.88 -1.61
C GLY A 77 -5.79 -24.26 -2.90
N ARG A 78 -5.95 -22.95 -3.09
CA ARG A 78 -5.44 -22.19 -4.25
C ARG A 78 -3.98 -21.76 -4.08
N MET A 79 -3.50 -21.76 -2.84
CA MET A 79 -2.20 -21.24 -2.44
C MET A 79 -1.49 -22.23 -1.50
N ALA A 80 -0.17 -22.33 -1.59
CA ALA A 80 0.63 -23.09 -0.62
C ALA A 80 0.98 -22.22 0.61
N GLU A 81 1.29 -22.82 1.76
CA GLU A 81 1.66 -22.09 2.98
C GLU A 81 2.82 -21.11 2.75
N GLN A 82 3.85 -21.52 1.99
CA GLN A 82 4.97 -20.65 1.64
C GLN A 82 4.53 -19.37 0.89
N GLU A 83 3.52 -19.50 0.02
CA GLU A 83 3.00 -18.36 -0.72
C GLU A 83 2.20 -17.44 0.22
N ARG A 84 1.37 -17.98 1.12
CA ARG A 84 0.70 -17.20 2.18
C ARG A 84 1.72 -16.44 3.02
N ASP A 85 2.81 -17.07 3.42
CA ASP A 85 3.86 -16.42 4.20
C ASP A 85 4.58 -15.33 3.39
N GLY A 86 4.63 -15.47 2.06
CA GLY A 86 5.03 -14.39 1.14
C GLY A 86 4.08 -13.19 1.19
N TRP A 87 2.78 -13.43 1.18
CA TRP A 87 1.75 -12.40 1.31
C TRP A 87 1.77 -11.72 2.67
N TYR A 88 1.97 -12.46 3.76
CA TYR A 88 2.13 -11.85 5.09
C TYR A 88 3.36 -10.93 5.17
N ARG A 89 4.49 -11.31 4.54
CA ARG A 89 5.66 -10.42 4.41
C ARG A 89 5.39 -9.17 3.57
N LEU A 90 4.46 -9.24 2.62
CA LEU A 90 3.99 -8.05 1.91
C LEU A 90 3.10 -7.18 2.83
N ALA A 91 2.13 -7.79 3.51
CA ALA A 91 1.23 -7.10 4.43
C ALA A 91 1.99 -6.34 5.53
N THR A 92 2.95 -6.98 6.22
CA THR A 92 3.74 -6.32 7.27
C THR A 92 4.66 -5.23 6.75
N ARG A 93 5.14 -5.33 5.49
CA ARG A 93 5.84 -4.21 4.83
C ARG A 93 4.93 -3.05 4.48
N VAL A 94 3.67 -3.30 4.11
CA VAL A 94 2.69 -2.24 3.86
C VAL A 94 2.35 -1.56 5.18
N LEU A 95 2.02 -2.34 6.21
CA LEU A 95 1.77 -1.85 7.56
C LEU A 95 2.95 -1.02 8.10
N GLY A 96 4.19 -1.49 7.94
CA GLY A 96 5.38 -0.79 8.41
C GLY A 96 5.67 0.55 7.72
N ARG A 97 4.91 0.92 6.68
CA ARG A 97 4.98 2.25 6.05
C ARG A 97 3.91 3.21 6.55
N LEU A 98 2.92 2.73 7.31
CA LEU A 98 1.87 3.56 7.85
C LEU A 98 2.42 4.44 8.99
N PRO A 99 1.92 5.67 9.16
CA PRO A 99 2.35 6.54 10.24
C PRO A 99 1.92 5.99 11.60
N SER A 100 2.84 5.97 12.56
CA SER A 100 2.63 5.47 13.93
C SER A 100 3.25 6.35 15.02
N GLY A 101 3.85 7.49 14.64
CA GLY A 101 4.63 8.35 15.55
C GLY A 101 3.88 9.53 16.15
N GLY A 102 2.57 9.66 15.89
CA GLY A 102 1.73 10.74 16.39
C GLY A 102 0.86 10.36 17.59
N ASP A 103 0.09 11.34 18.07
CA ASP A 103 -0.71 11.23 19.30
C ASP A 103 -2.15 10.76 19.08
N SER A 104 -2.53 10.40 17.85
CA SER A 104 -3.89 9.94 17.55
C SER A 104 -4.11 8.48 17.95
N ALA A 105 -5.38 8.13 18.21
CA ALA A 105 -5.76 6.74 18.49
C ALA A 105 -5.44 5.81 17.31
N VAL A 106 -5.62 6.31 16.07
CA VAL A 106 -5.25 5.58 14.84
C VAL A 106 -3.75 5.29 14.81
N GLN A 107 -2.91 6.31 14.99
CA GLN A 107 -1.45 6.13 14.94
C GLN A 107 -0.92 5.27 16.08
N THR A 108 -1.52 5.39 17.27
CA THR A 108 -1.22 4.52 18.42
C THR A 108 -1.50 3.05 18.08
N ALA A 109 -2.71 2.74 17.60
CA ALA A 109 -3.09 1.37 17.25
C ALA A 109 -2.26 0.82 16.06
N VAL A 110 -1.90 1.66 15.09
CA VAL A 110 -0.95 1.28 14.03
C VAL A 110 0.43 0.95 14.59
N GLY A 111 0.92 1.72 15.56
CA GLY A 111 2.17 1.42 16.28
C GLY A 111 2.12 0.06 16.98
N ASP A 112 1.00 -0.24 17.65
CA ASP A 112 0.79 -1.53 18.32
C ASP A 112 0.72 -2.69 17.32
N LEU A 113 0.07 -2.50 16.17
CA LEU A 113 0.07 -3.46 15.07
C LEU A 113 1.49 -3.69 14.51
N GLN A 114 2.28 -2.63 14.32
CA GLN A 114 3.66 -2.71 13.86
C GLN A 114 4.57 -3.42 14.88
N ALA A 115 4.29 -3.28 16.18
CA ALA A 115 4.98 -4.01 17.22
C ALA A 115 4.58 -5.49 17.27
N ALA A 116 3.29 -5.79 17.10
CA ALA A 116 2.76 -7.15 17.09
C ALA A 116 3.23 -7.96 15.87
N ALA A 117 3.27 -7.33 14.68
CA ALA A 117 3.79 -7.95 13.46
C ALA A 117 4.81 -7.05 12.74
N PRO A 118 6.09 -7.11 13.16
CA PRO A 118 7.15 -6.28 12.59
C PRO A 118 7.33 -6.48 11.09
N ALA A 119 7.64 -5.39 10.39
CA ALA A 119 7.90 -5.41 8.96
C ALA A 119 9.15 -6.25 8.61
N VAL A 120 8.99 -7.17 7.67
CA VAL A 120 10.10 -7.96 7.13
C VAL A 120 10.78 -7.19 5.98
N ALA A 121 12.06 -6.86 6.13
CA ALA A 121 12.79 -6.12 5.10
C ALA A 121 12.94 -6.92 3.78
N VAL A 122 12.94 -6.20 2.65
CA VAL A 122 13.11 -6.80 1.32
C VAL A 122 14.48 -7.45 1.19
N GLY A 123 14.54 -8.63 0.56
CA GLY A 123 15.78 -9.37 0.37
C GLY A 123 16.26 -10.13 1.61
N THR A 124 15.48 -10.11 2.70
CA THR A 124 15.71 -11.00 3.84
C THR A 124 14.94 -12.30 3.67
N PHE A 125 15.47 -13.38 4.26
CA PHE A 125 14.80 -14.67 4.34
C PHE A 125 14.00 -14.82 5.66
N ALA A 126 13.76 -13.73 6.38
CA ALA A 126 12.98 -13.77 7.60
C ALA A 126 11.50 -14.03 7.29
N GLU A 127 10.82 -14.72 8.19
CA GLU A 127 9.39 -14.96 8.14
C GLU A 127 8.64 -13.77 8.74
N SER A 128 7.39 -13.58 8.31
CA SER A 128 6.49 -12.66 8.99
C SER A 128 5.96 -13.34 10.26
N THR A 129 6.09 -12.69 11.40
CA THR A 129 5.61 -13.21 12.68
C THR A 129 4.49 -12.32 13.23
N GLY A 130 3.56 -12.89 13.98
CA GLY A 130 2.58 -12.14 14.77
C GLY A 130 1.29 -11.73 14.05
N VAL A 131 1.21 -11.84 12.72
CA VAL A 131 -0.06 -11.70 11.99
C VAL A 131 -1.07 -12.73 12.52
N GLY A 132 -2.24 -12.27 12.93
CA GLY A 132 -3.29 -13.11 13.52
C GLY A 132 -3.05 -13.51 14.99
N SER A 133 -2.01 -12.99 15.65
CA SER A 133 -1.83 -13.20 17.10
C SER A 133 -2.91 -12.50 17.92
N PRO A 134 -3.06 -12.81 19.22
CA PRO A 134 -3.96 -12.07 20.11
C PRO A 134 -3.64 -10.58 20.16
N GLU A 135 -2.35 -10.21 20.20
CA GLU A 135 -1.90 -8.82 20.22
C GLU A 135 -2.26 -8.09 18.92
N TRP A 136 -2.05 -8.74 17.76
CA TRP A 136 -2.49 -8.22 16.47
C TRP A 136 -4.00 -8.01 16.43
N SER A 137 -4.76 -9.01 16.89
CA SER A 137 -6.24 -8.97 16.86
C SER A 137 -6.79 -7.86 17.75
N GLN A 138 -6.18 -7.64 18.92
CA GLN A 138 -6.55 -6.55 19.82
C GLN A 138 -6.25 -5.19 19.19
N ALA A 139 -5.03 -4.98 18.68
CA ALA A 139 -4.66 -3.71 18.06
C ALA A 139 -5.47 -3.43 16.78
N GLN A 140 -5.86 -4.45 16.03
CA GLN A 140 -6.79 -4.33 14.90
C GLN A 140 -8.19 -3.89 15.36
N ALA A 141 -8.69 -4.42 16.49
CA ALA A 141 -9.97 -4.00 17.05
C ALA A 141 -9.91 -2.53 17.51
N ASP A 142 -8.84 -2.15 18.22
CA ASP A 142 -8.64 -0.77 18.69
C ASP A 142 -8.55 0.21 17.51
N LEU A 143 -7.85 -0.17 16.43
CA LEU A 143 -7.82 0.60 15.19
C LEU A 143 -9.20 0.69 14.53
N GLY A 144 -9.97 -0.40 14.55
CA GLY A 144 -11.35 -0.44 14.07
C GLY A 144 -12.23 0.61 14.75
N ASP A 145 -12.23 0.62 16.08
CA ASP A 145 -12.98 1.59 16.89
C ASP A 145 -12.54 3.04 16.60
N ALA A 146 -11.23 3.28 16.49
CA ALA A 146 -10.69 4.59 16.16
C ALA A 146 -11.12 5.06 14.76
N CYS A 147 -11.06 4.18 13.77
CA CYS A 147 -11.46 4.46 12.40
C CYS A 147 -12.98 4.67 12.25
N GLU A 148 -13.80 3.95 13.02
CA GLU A 148 -15.26 4.15 13.08
C GLU A 148 -15.61 5.53 13.67
N ALA A 149 -14.91 5.95 14.73
CA ALA A 149 -15.09 7.28 15.30
C ALA A 149 -14.78 8.43 14.31
N LEU A 150 -13.95 8.17 13.30
CA LEU A 150 -13.63 9.09 12.20
C LEU A 150 -14.59 8.99 11.01
N GLY A 151 -15.60 8.09 11.06
CA GLY A 151 -16.50 7.83 9.94
C GLY A 151 -15.83 7.15 8.74
N THR A 152 -14.65 6.54 8.95
CA THR A 152 -13.90 5.80 7.93
C THR A 152 -13.70 4.36 8.41
N PRO A 153 -14.78 3.58 8.56
CA PRO A 153 -14.69 2.23 9.10
C PRO A 153 -13.76 1.36 8.24
N LEU A 154 -13.04 0.46 8.91
CA LEU A 154 -12.18 -0.49 8.24
C LEU A 154 -12.99 -1.41 7.31
N THR A 155 -12.45 -1.70 6.13
CA THR A 155 -13.10 -2.55 5.13
C THR A 155 -12.15 -3.63 4.64
N ILE A 156 -12.72 -4.75 4.18
CA ILE A 156 -11.97 -5.83 3.55
C ILE A 156 -12.61 -6.09 2.18
N ALA A 157 -11.79 -6.19 1.15
CA ALA A 157 -12.23 -6.55 -0.20
C ALA A 157 -11.79 -8.00 -0.52
N PRO A 158 -12.52 -9.03 -0.05
CA PRO A 158 -12.19 -10.41 -0.36
C PRO A 158 -12.45 -10.70 -1.84
N PHE A 159 -11.58 -11.47 -2.46
CA PHE A 159 -11.75 -11.95 -3.84
C PHE A 159 -11.25 -13.39 -4.00
N THR A 160 -11.75 -14.05 -5.05
CA THR A 160 -11.33 -15.39 -5.44
C THR A 160 -10.70 -15.34 -6.83
N GLY A 161 -9.40 -15.62 -6.92
CA GLY A 161 -8.62 -15.55 -8.17
C GLY A 161 -7.20 -15.03 -7.94
N GLY A 162 -6.30 -15.29 -8.88
CA GLY A 162 -4.90 -14.84 -8.88
C GLY A 162 -4.51 -14.25 -10.22
#